data_AF-A0A4Y2B2P8-F1
#
_entry.id   AF-A0A4Y2B2P8-F1
#
_cell.length_a   1.000
_cell.length_b   1.000
_cell.length_c   1.000
_cell.angle_alpha   90.00
_cell.angle_beta   90.00
_cell.angle_gamma   90.00
#
_symmetry.space_group_name_H-M   'P 1'
#
loop_
_entity.id
_entity.type
_entity.pdbx_description
1 polymer ?
#
loop_
_entity_poly.entity_id
_entity_poly.type
_entity_poly.pdbx_seq_one_letter_code
_entity_poly.pdbx_strand_id
1 'polypeptide(L)'
;MFPETGCLCKGKITGRRRVSEEIAERVRQSFVRSPQKSTVRASRELGIPQKTLWNVLRRRLHFKPYRLQLLQHLTPDDYARRFDFCTRMQQNMEYGDV
;
A
#
# COMPACT_ATOMS: atom_id res chain seq x y z
N MET A 1 16.69 -34.70 -38.75
CA MET A 1 16.48 -35.35 -37.43
C MET A 1 16.49 -34.23 -36.39
N PHE A 2 15.34 -33.93 -35.77
CA PHE A 2 15.26 -32.89 -34.73
C PHE A 2 15.74 -33.50 -33.41
N PRO A 3 16.54 -32.78 -32.58
CA PRO A 3 16.93 -33.28 -31.26
C PRO A 3 15.68 -33.44 -30.37
N GLU A 4 15.71 -34.42 -29.45
CA GLU A 4 14.59 -34.96 -28.65
C GLU A 4 13.70 -33.94 -27.93
N THR A 5 14.10 -32.67 -27.83
CA THR A 5 13.35 -31.61 -27.14
C THR A 5 12.29 -30.92 -28.01
N GLY A 6 12.20 -31.24 -29.31
CA GLY A 6 11.08 -30.82 -30.17
C GLY A 6 10.93 -29.31 -30.45
N CYS A 7 11.75 -28.43 -29.86
CA CYS A 7 11.83 -27.02 -30.27
C CYS A 7 13.22 -26.40 -30.06
N LEU A 8 13.58 -25.47 -30.93
CA LEU A 8 14.78 -24.61 -30.82
C LEU A 8 14.52 -23.37 -29.95
N CYS A 9 13.66 -23.49 -28.94
CA CYS A 9 13.32 -22.34 -28.10
C CYS A 9 14.47 -22.05 -27.13
N LYS A 10 14.84 -20.78 -26.97
CA LYS A 10 15.76 -20.40 -25.88
C LYS A 10 15.16 -20.83 -24.54
N GLY A 11 15.96 -21.52 -23.73
CA GLY A 11 15.60 -21.88 -22.36
C GLY A 11 15.27 -20.66 -21.49
N LYS A 12 14.57 -20.88 -20.37
CA LYS A 12 14.22 -19.81 -19.43
C LYS A 12 15.50 -19.13 -18.93
N ILE A 13 15.67 -17.86 -19.27
CA ILE A 13 16.77 -17.05 -18.72
C ILE A 13 16.43 -16.75 -17.26
N THR A 14 17.37 -17.02 -16.37
CA THR A 14 17.29 -16.56 -14.98
C THR A 14 17.29 -15.03 -14.98
N GLY A 15 16.11 -14.45 -14.79
CA GLY A 15 15.91 -13.01 -14.89
C GLY A 15 16.68 -12.20 -13.85
N ARG A 16 16.48 -10.87 -13.85
CA ARG A 16 17.12 -9.94 -12.90
C ARG A 16 17.00 -10.42 -11.46
N ARG A 17 18.13 -10.42 -10.73
CA ARG A 17 18.18 -10.78 -9.30
C ARG A 17 17.13 -10.00 -8.51
N ARG A 18 16.36 -10.74 -7.73
CA ARG A 18 15.31 -10.25 -6.85
C ARG A 18 15.95 -9.56 -5.64
N VAL A 19 15.30 -8.50 -5.13
CA VAL A 19 15.66 -7.91 -3.82
C VAL A 19 15.46 -8.99 -2.74
N SER A 20 16.35 -9.06 -1.74
CA SER A 20 16.22 -10.01 -0.65
C SER A 20 14.99 -9.74 0.20
N GLU A 21 14.43 -10.78 0.81
CA GLU A 21 13.22 -10.67 1.63
C GLU A 21 13.44 -9.78 2.85
N GLU A 22 14.63 -9.82 3.44
CA GLU A 22 15.03 -8.96 4.56
C GLU A 22 14.93 -7.46 4.20
N ILE A 23 15.39 -7.07 3.01
CA ILE A 23 15.30 -5.68 2.55
C ILE A 23 13.84 -5.31 2.29
N ALA A 24 13.03 -6.22 1.75
CA ALA A 24 11.61 -5.98 1.53
C ALA A 24 10.87 -5.75 2.86
N GLU A 25 11.19 -6.53 3.89
CA GLU A 25 10.59 -6.39 5.22
C GLU A 25 11.05 -5.10 5.92
N ARG A 26 12.33 -4.73 5.80
CA ARG A 26 12.82 -3.41 6.28
C ARG A 26 12.07 -2.25 5.63
N VAL A 27 11.85 -2.32 4.31
CA VAL A 27 11.01 -1.34 3.59
C VAL A 27 9.59 -1.35 4.15
N ARG A 28 8.97 -2.53 4.32
CA ARG A 28 7.61 -2.66 4.85
C ARG A 28 7.46 -2.00 6.21
N GLN A 29 8.32 -2.33 7.17
CA GLN A 29 8.31 -1.76 8.52
C GLN A 29 8.42 -0.24 8.51
N SER A 30 9.28 0.32 7.65
CA SER A 30 9.47 1.77 7.54
C SER A 30 8.19 2.51 7.09
N PHE A 31 7.40 1.92 6.18
CA PHE A 31 6.16 2.52 5.66
C PHE A 31 4.94 2.17 6.52
N VAL A 32 4.95 1.06 7.26
CA VAL A 32 3.93 0.78 8.28
C VAL A 32 4.04 1.80 9.42
N ARG A 33 5.26 2.11 9.88
CA ARG A 33 5.50 3.12 10.92
C ARG A 33 5.13 4.54 10.46
N SER A 34 5.32 4.85 9.18
CA SER A 34 5.02 6.17 8.62
C SER A 34 4.50 6.05 7.18
N PRO A 35 3.17 5.89 7.00
CA PRO A 35 2.57 5.70 5.68
C PRO A 35 2.76 6.88 4.72
N GLN A 36 2.90 8.09 5.27
CA GLN A 36 3.06 9.34 4.52
C GLN A 36 4.52 9.63 4.13
N LYS A 37 5.47 8.76 4.50
CA LYS A 37 6.89 8.96 4.22
C LYS A 37 7.16 8.95 2.71
N SER A 38 7.96 9.91 2.23
CA SER A 38 8.32 9.96 0.81
C SER A 38 9.36 8.87 0.46
N THR A 39 9.32 8.38 -0.77
CA THR A 39 10.30 7.40 -1.26
C THR A 39 11.72 7.95 -1.29
N VAL A 40 11.89 9.27 -1.48
CA VAL A 40 13.20 9.93 -1.42
C VAL A 40 13.77 9.93 0.00
N ARG A 41 12.94 10.25 1.01
CA ARG A 41 13.37 10.18 2.42
C ARG A 41 13.68 8.74 2.83
N ALA A 42 12.79 7.80 2.51
CA ALA A 42 13.02 6.38 2.79
C ALA A 42 14.29 5.84 2.11
N SER A 43 14.60 6.31 0.90
CA SER A 43 15.84 5.95 0.19
C SER A 43 17.09 6.38 0.96
N ARG A 44 17.11 7.62 1.47
CA ARG A 44 18.23 8.15 2.26
C ARG A 44 18.37 7.44 3.60
N GLU A 45 17.25 7.16 4.28
CA GLU A 45 17.24 6.48 5.58
C GLU A 45 17.67 5.00 5.48
N LEU A 46 17.21 4.30 4.45
CA LEU A 46 17.46 2.86 4.31
C LEU A 46 18.75 2.55 3.53
N GLY A 47 19.36 3.55 2.89
CA GLY A 47 20.51 3.35 1.99
C GLY A 47 20.15 2.60 0.69
N ILE A 48 18.86 2.56 0.33
CA ILE A 48 18.35 1.82 -0.83
C ILE A 48 18.08 2.80 -1.97
N PRO A 49 18.49 2.53 -3.22
CA PRO A 49 18.12 3.37 -4.35
C PRO A 49 16.61 3.52 -4.49
N GLN A 50 16.13 4.76 -4.69
CA GLN A 50 14.70 5.08 -4.75
C GLN A 50 13.92 4.18 -5.73
N LYS A 51 14.50 3.86 -6.90
CA LYS A 51 13.89 3.00 -7.92
C LYS A 51 13.66 1.56 -7.42
N THR A 52 14.60 1.02 -6.65
CA THR A 52 14.47 -0.29 -6.02
C THR A 52 13.35 -0.27 -4.99
N LEU A 53 13.32 0.78 -4.17
CA LEU A 53 12.28 1.01 -3.16
C LEU A 53 10.89 1.08 -3.79
N TRP A 54 10.75 1.82 -4.89
CA TRP A 54 9.51 1.93 -5.65
C TRP A 54 9.05 0.59 -6.24
N ASN A 55 9.99 -0.22 -6.76
CA ASN A 55 9.68 -1.56 -7.26
C ASN A 55 9.23 -2.51 -6.14
N VAL A 56 9.86 -2.44 -4.96
CA VAL A 56 9.46 -3.22 -3.78
C VAL A 56 8.05 -2.83 -3.35
N LEU A 57 7.77 -1.54 -3.18
CA LEU A 57 6.45 -1.06 -2.77
C LEU A 57 5.35 -1.49 -3.75
N ARG A 58 5.57 -1.33 -5.06
CA ARG A 58 4.52 -1.54 -6.07
C ARG A 58 4.36 -3.00 -6.52
N ARG A 59 5.47 -3.74 -6.66
CA ARG A 59 5.46 -5.11 -7.22
C ARG A 59 5.57 -6.23 -6.19
N ARG A 60 6.04 -5.95 -4.97
CA ARG A 60 6.19 -6.97 -3.91
C ARG A 60 5.16 -6.78 -2.82
N LEU A 61 5.17 -5.60 -2.21
CA LEU A 61 4.29 -5.28 -1.07
C LEU A 61 2.89 -4.87 -1.52
N HIS A 62 2.72 -4.55 -2.81
CA HIS A 62 1.45 -4.07 -3.40
C HIS A 62 0.86 -2.86 -2.67
N PHE A 63 1.70 -2.05 -2.04
CA PHE A 63 1.28 -0.84 -1.36
C PHE A 63 0.76 0.18 -2.38
N LYS A 64 -0.36 0.81 -2.04
CA LYS A 64 -0.94 1.89 -2.83
C LYS A 64 -0.47 3.22 -2.24
N PRO A 65 -0.16 4.22 -3.09
CA PRO A 65 0.16 5.56 -2.60
C PRO A 65 -0.98 6.05 -1.70
N TYR A 66 -0.63 6.64 -0.56
CA TYR A 66 -1.62 7.28 0.30
C TYR A 66 -2.22 8.48 -0.44
N ARG A 67 -3.55 8.50 -0.59
CA ARG A 67 -4.28 9.61 -1.20
C ARG A 67 -4.73 10.54 -0.09
N LEU A 68 -4.12 11.71 0.00
CA LEU A 68 -4.57 12.77 0.90
C LEU A 68 -5.99 13.20 0.50
N GLN A 69 -6.93 13.12 1.43
CA GLN A 69 -8.26 13.70 1.31
C GLN A 69 -8.32 14.92 2.21
N LEU A 70 -8.72 16.06 1.65
CA LEU A 70 -9.05 17.25 2.42
C LEU A 70 -10.46 17.06 2.98
N LEU A 71 -10.58 17.01 4.30
CA LEU A 71 -11.85 16.89 5.02
C LEU A 71 -12.12 18.18 5.78
N GLN A 72 -13.39 18.40 6.14
CA GLN A 72 -13.74 19.51 7.02
C GLN A 72 -13.06 19.35 8.39
N HIS A 73 -12.64 20.47 8.98
CA HIS A 73 -12.06 20.48 10.31
C HIS A 73 -13.14 20.17 11.34
N LEU A 74 -12.92 19.11 12.12
CA LEU A 74 -13.83 18.65 13.17
C LEU A 74 -13.37 19.19 14.52
N THR A 75 -14.28 19.82 15.26
CA THR A 75 -14.08 20.20 16.65
C THR A 75 -14.44 19.04 17.59
N PRO A 76 -13.93 19.00 18.83
CA PRO A 76 -14.27 17.98 19.82
C PRO A 76 -15.79 17.79 20.02
N ASP A 77 -16.56 18.88 19.97
CA ASP A 77 -18.01 18.86 20.14
C ASP A 77 -18.74 18.23 18.93
N ASP A 78 -18.15 18.30 17.73
CA ASP A 78 -18.75 17.73 16.53
C ASP A 78 -18.81 16.20 16.57
N TYR A 79 -17.92 15.54 17.32
CA TYR A 79 -17.93 14.08 17.42
C TYR A 79 -19.22 13.57 18.08
N ALA A 80 -19.63 14.19 19.19
CA ALA A 80 -20.87 13.84 19.88
C ALA A 80 -22.10 14.12 19.00
N ARG A 81 -22.18 15.34 18.44
CA ARG A 81 -23.29 15.72 17.54
C ARG A 81 -23.45 14.79 16.34
N ARG A 82 -22.34 14.39 15.72
CA ARG A 82 -22.35 13.46 14.58
C ARG A 82 -22.76 12.05 15.00
N PHE A 83 -22.30 11.59 16.15
CA PHE A 83 -22.69 10.29 16.68
C PHE A 83 -24.18 10.22 16.99
N ASP A 84 -24.71 11.23 17.67
CA ASP A 84 -26.13 11.33 18.02
C ASP A 84 -27.00 11.40 16.76
N PHE A 85 -26.58 12.19 15.77
CA PHE A 85 -27.26 12.26 14.48
C PHE A 85 -27.32 10.90 13.79
N CYS A 86 -26.19 10.18 13.67
CA CYS A 86 -26.15 8.87 13.04
C CYS A 86 -27.02 7.85 13.80
N THR A 87 -26.95 7.86 15.14
CA THR A 87 -27.73 6.97 16.00
C THR A 87 -29.23 7.21 15.81
N ARG A 88 -29.66 8.48 15.81
CA ARG A 88 -31.05 8.86 15.58
C ARG A 88 -31.52 8.45 14.19
N MET A 89 -30.72 8.69 13.15
CA MET A 89 -31.07 8.29 11.78
C MET A 89 -31.19 6.76 11.66
N GLN A 90 -30.29 6.02 12.30
CA GLN A 90 -30.36 4.56 12.31
C GLN A 90 -31.62 4.05 13.02
N GLN A 91 -31.97 4.61 14.18
CA GLN A 91 -33.21 4.27 14.89
C GLN A 91 -34.45 4.59 14.05
N ASN A 92 -34.48 5.74 13.38
CA ASN A 92 -35.61 6.09 12.52
C ASN A 92 -35.74 5.13 11.32
N MET A 93 -34.62 4.61 10.79
CA MET A 93 -34.63 3.58 9.74
C MET A 93 -35.07 2.20 10.26
N GLU A 94 -34.76 1.86 11.51
CA GLU A 94 -35.11 0.58 12.12
C GLU A 94 -36.57 0.53 12.64
N TYR A 95 -37.11 1.65 13.10
CA TYR A 95 -38.45 1.74 13.72
C TYR A 95 -39.50 2.48 12.88
N GLY A 96 -39.14 3.05 11.73
CA GLY A 96 -40.06 3.34 10.62
C GLY A 96 -41.10 4.45 10.84
N ASP A 97 -40.66 5.70 11.03
CA ASP A 97 -41.48 6.88 10.74
C ASP A 97 -40.71 7.79 9.76
N VAL A 98 -41.03 7.67 8.46
CA VAL A 98 -40.77 8.68 7.42
C VAL A 98 -42.10 9.23 6.97
#